data_AF-A0A9X3YJR2-F1
#
_entry.id   AF-A0A9X3YJR2-F1
#
_cell.length_a   1.000
_cell.length_b   1.000
_cell.length_c   1.000
_cell.angle_alpha   90.00
_cell.angle_beta   90.00
_cell.angle_gamma   90.00
#
_symmetry.space_group_name_H-M   'P 1'
#
loop_
_entity.id
_entity.type
_entity.pdbx_description
1 polymer ?
#
loop_
_entity_poly.entity_id
_entity_poly.type
_entity_poly.pdbx_seq_one_letter_code
_entity_poly.pdbx_strand_id
1 'polypeptide(L)'
;MKTSLYTVLCLVVRGFALSFAIGLLLTLPGVLGAAQGAPDATTKLYVLIYLGVCAVGVFVLWLYPGVVARLASTRAAHEPFESSVDAIDLQRIAYAVVGAWFALSAIGTLAWTVLRIAMAQRLSASYGGTPDYGWDAVVGPAVTFMAGIALALGSGGLARLTRAARYARPAPKPADDAG
;
A
#
# COMPACT_ATOMS: atom_id res chain seq x y z
N MET A 1 -18.53 12.08 21.88
CA MET A 1 -18.68 11.99 20.41
C MET A 1 -18.22 10.62 19.96
N LYS A 2 -19.09 9.83 19.32
CA LYS A 2 -18.78 8.46 18.87
C LYS A 2 -18.18 8.54 17.45
N THR A 3 -16.87 8.42 17.33
CA THR A 3 -16.19 8.25 16.03
C THR A 3 -16.35 6.81 15.59
N SER A 4 -17.21 6.57 14.60
CA SER A 4 -17.40 5.25 14.02
C SER A 4 -16.12 4.77 13.33
N LEU A 5 -15.77 3.50 13.51
CA LEU A 5 -14.67 2.80 12.85
C LEU A 5 -14.75 2.93 11.31
N TYR A 6 -15.97 3.02 10.78
CA TYR A 6 -16.24 3.32 9.38
C TYR A 6 -15.65 4.67 8.96
N THR A 7 -15.79 5.70 9.80
CA THR A 7 -15.26 7.03 9.54
C THR A 7 -13.74 7.01 9.51
N VAL A 8 -13.10 6.28 10.43
CA VAL A 8 -11.63 6.13 10.47
C VAL A 8 -11.13 5.41 9.22
N LEU A 9 -11.77 4.30 8.83
CA LEU A 9 -11.39 3.56 7.63
C LEU A 9 -11.55 4.39 6.36
N CYS A 10 -12.63 5.16 6.25
CA CYS A 10 -12.86 6.08 5.14
C CYS A 10 -11.78 7.17 5.07
N LEU A 11 -11.40 7.75 6.22
CA LEU A 11 -10.37 8.78 6.32
C LEU A 11 -9.00 8.21 5.90
N VAL A 12 -8.69 6.99 6.31
CA VAL A 12 -7.49 6.28 5.87
C VAL A 12 -7.48 6.05 4.37
N VAL A 13 -8.57 5.54 3.77
CA VAL A 13 -8.67 5.33 2.31
C VAL A 13 -8.53 6.65 1.54
N ARG A 14 -9.06 7.75 2.06
CA ARG A 14 -8.83 9.08 1.48
C ARG A 14 -7.38 9.54 1.61
N GLY A 15 -6.75 9.29 2.77
CA GLY A 15 -5.33 9.54 2.97
C GLY A 15 -4.48 8.78 1.96
N PHE A 16 -4.83 7.53 1.66
CA PHE A 16 -4.22 6.73 0.61
C PHE A 16 -4.33 7.38 -0.76
N ALA A 17 -5.55 7.72 -1.17
CA ALA A 17 -5.80 8.37 -2.45
C ALA A 17 -4.99 9.67 -2.58
N LEU A 18 -4.93 10.47 -1.50
CA LEU A 18 -4.19 11.73 -1.46
C LEU A 18 -2.69 11.49 -1.62
N SER A 19 -2.11 10.59 -0.83
CA SER A 19 -0.66 10.32 -0.91
C SER A 19 -0.27 9.70 -2.25
N PHE A 20 -1.12 8.86 -2.84
CA PHE A 20 -0.91 8.33 -4.19
C PHE A 20 -1.00 9.45 -5.24
N ALA A 21 -1.97 10.37 -5.10
CA ALA A 21 -2.07 11.53 -5.98
C ALA A 21 -0.84 12.44 -5.91
N ILE A 22 -0.31 12.68 -4.70
CA ILE A 22 0.94 13.43 -4.50
C ILE A 22 2.11 12.71 -5.16
N GLY A 23 2.24 11.39 -4.98
CA GLY A 23 3.27 10.60 -5.64
C GLY A 23 3.17 10.67 -7.17
N LEU A 24 1.96 10.63 -7.71
CA LEU A 24 1.71 10.82 -9.15
C LEU A 24 2.14 12.22 -9.61
N LEU A 25 1.81 13.24 -8.82
CA LEU A 25 2.17 14.63 -9.11
C LEU A 25 3.69 14.84 -9.14
N LEU A 26 4.41 14.20 -8.21
CA LEU A 26 5.88 14.28 -8.12
C LEU A 26 6.59 13.49 -9.24
N THR A 27 5.97 12.42 -9.73
CA THR A 27 6.50 11.63 -10.87
C THR A 27 6.16 12.25 -12.22
N LEU A 28 5.11 13.08 -12.29
CA LEU A 28 4.64 13.75 -13.50
C LEU A 28 5.75 14.43 -14.32
N PRO A 29 6.66 15.25 -13.74
CA PRO A 29 7.68 15.96 -14.52
C PRO A 29 8.66 15.00 -15.19
N GLY A 30 9.07 13.95 -14.48
CA GLY A 30 9.97 12.92 -15.01
C GLY A 30 9.32 12.12 -16.14
N VAL A 31 8.05 11.78 -15.98
CA VAL A 31 7.25 11.07 -16.99
C VAL A 31 7.05 11.94 -18.24
N LEU A 32 6.73 13.22 -18.07
CA LEU A 32 6.56 14.16 -19.18
C LEU A 32 7.88 14.43 -19.90
N GLY A 33 8.99 14.57 -19.16
CA GLY A 33 10.32 14.70 -19.75
C GLY A 33 10.70 13.48 -20.59
N ALA A 34 10.43 12.27 -20.09
CA ALA A 34 10.64 11.03 -20.84
C ALA A 34 9.74 10.95 -22.09
N ALA A 35 8.49 11.40 -22.01
CA ALA A 35 7.58 11.43 -23.15
C ALA A 35 8.01 12.45 -24.22
N GLN A 36 8.54 13.61 -23.83
CA GLN A 36 9.03 14.62 -24.77
C GLN A 36 10.28 14.16 -25.52
N GLY A 37 11.18 13.44 -24.86
CA GLY A 37 12.39 12.86 -25.46
C GLY A 37 12.13 11.61 -26.32
N ALA A 38 10.94 11.03 -26.28
CA ALA A 38 10.62 9.83 -27.04
C ALA A 38 10.35 10.17 -28.54
N PRO A 39 11.07 9.54 -29.49
CA PRO A 39 10.85 9.76 -30.91
C PRO A 39 9.52 9.17 -31.41
N ASP A 40 9.04 8.09 -30.77
CA ASP A 40 7.87 7.34 -31.24
C ASP A 40 6.54 7.78 -30.59
N ALA A 41 5.51 7.92 -31.42
CA ALA A 41 4.13 8.20 -30.98
C ALA A 41 3.56 7.12 -30.05
N THR A 42 3.96 5.85 -30.26
CA THR A 42 3.52 4.70 -29.46
C THR A 42 4.00 4.81 -28.02
N THR A 43 5.24 5.26 -27.80
CA THR A 43 5.81 5.46 -26.45
C THR A 43 5.06 6.54 -25.69
N LYS A 44 4.71 7.65 -26.37
CA LYS A 44 3.88 8.72 -25.81
C LYS A 44 2.48 8.23 -25.43
N LEU A 45 1.88 7.36 -26.27
CA LEU A 45 0.59 6.75 -25.98
C LEU A 45 0.64 5.87 -24.71
N TYR A 46 1.66 5.02 -24.55
CA TYR A 46 1.80 4.20 -23.34
C TYR A 46 1.95 5.04 -22.06
N VAL A 47 2.70 6.14 -22.12
CA VAL A 47 2.81 7.09 -21.01
C VAL A 47 1.46 7.70 -20.65
N LEU A 48 0.70 8.14 -21.66
CA LEU A 48 -0.65 8.68 -21.47
C LEU A 48 -1.60 7.66 -20.86
N ILE A 49 -1.56 6.41 -21.34
CA ILE A 49 -2.36 5.31 -20.78
C ILE A 49 -1.98 5.06 -19.33
N TYR A 50 -0.69 4.98 -19.00
CA TYR A 50 -0.22 4.78 -17.63
C TYR A 50 -0.71 5.91 -16.69
N LEU A 51 -0.51 7.17 -17.08
CA LEU A 51 -1.00 8.32 -16.32
C LEU A 51 -2.52 8.29 -16.17
N GLY A 52 -3.25 7.95 -17.23
CA GLY A 52 -4.70 7.82 -17.23
C GLY A 52 -5.17 6.75 -16.25
N VAL A 53 -4.57 5.56 -16.26
CA VAL A 53 -4.89 4.46 -15.34
C VAL A 53 -4.61 4.86 -13.89
N CYS A 54 -3.46 5.49 -13.61
CA CYS A 54 -3.15 5.97 -12.27
C CYS A 54 -4.12 7.05 -11.79
N ALA A 55 -4.48 8.01 -12.66
CA ALA A 55 -5.44 9.07 -12.34
C ALA A 55 -6.84 8.51 -12.08
N VAL A 56 -7.30 7.55 -12.90
CA VAL A 56 -8.57 6.84 -12.67
C VAL A 56 -8.51 6.07 -11.36
N GLY A 57 -7.39 5.42 -11.04
CA GLY A 57 -7.19 4.73 -9.76
C GLY A 57 -7.36 5.67 -8.56
N VAL A 58 -6.69 6.83 -8.58
CA VAL A 58 -6.85 7.88 -7.55
C VAL A 58 -8.31 8.31 -7.44
N PHE A 59 -8.93 8.59 -8.58
CA PHE A 59 -10.30 9.09 -8.63
C PHE A 59 -11.30 8.09 -8.06
N VAL A 60 -11.15 6.80 -8.39
CA VAL A 60 -11.98 5.72 -7.86
C VAL A 60 -11.79 5.56 -6.35
N LEU A 61 -10.54 5.55 -5.86
CA LEU A 61 -10.27 5.51 -4.41
C LEU A 61 -10.86 6.73 -3.68
N TRP A 62 -10.83 7.90 -4.32
CA TRP A 62 -11.34 9.14 -3.74
C TRP A 62 -12.87 9.19 -3.66
N LEU A 63 -13.56 8.78 -4.73
CA LEU A 63 -15.02 8.80 -4.81
C LEU A 63 -15.69 7.65 -4.05
N TYR A 64 -15.07 6.46 -4.05
CA TYR A 64 -15.67 5.25 -3.51
C TYR A 64 -14.90 4.64 -2.33
N PRO A 65 -14.50 5.43 -1.30
CA PRO A 65 -13.79 4.88 -0.15
C PRO A 65 -14.68 3.90 0.62
N GLY A 66 -16.00 4.10 0.58
CA GLY A 66 -16.98 3.22 1.22
C GLY A 66 -17.06 1.82 0.60
N VAL A 67 -16.84 1.69 -0.72
CA VAL A 67 -16.86 0.38 -1.40
C VAL A 67 -15.60 -0.41 -1.05
N VAL A 68 -14.45 0.25 -1.06
CA VAL A 68 -13.16 -0.32 -0.64
C VAL A 68 -13.21 -0.72 0.84
N ALA A 69 -13.74 0.17 1.69
CA ALA A 69 -13.99 -0.09 3.09
C ALA A 69 -14.92 -1.29 3.29
N ARG A 70 -16.01 -1.39 2.51
CA ARG A 70 -16.94 -2.53 2.57
C ARG A 70 -16.25 -3.83 2.20
N LEU A 71 -15.51 -3.85 1.10
CA LEU A 71 -14.76 -5.03 0.66
C LEU A 71 -13.79 -5.52 1.75
N ALA A 72 -13.05 -4.59 2.37
CA ALA A 72 -12.16 -4.90 3.48
C ALA A 72 -12.91 -5.36 4.75
N SER A 73 -14.11 -4.83 4.98
CA SER A 73 -14.95 -5.11 6.15
C SER A 73 -15.93 -6.28 6.00
N THR A 74 -15.96 -6.99 4.86
CA THR A 74 -16.97 -8.05 4.59
C THR A 74 -17.04 -9.16 5.66
N ARG A 75 -16.06 -9.26 6.57
CA ARG A 75 -16.12 -10.14 7.75
C ARG A 75 -16.53 -9.48 9.07
N ALA A 76 -16.55 -8.15 9.17
CA ALA A 76 -16.78 -7.40 10.41
C ALA A 76 -18.10 -6.60 10.42
N ALA A 77 -18.83 -6.55 9.30
CA ALA A 77 -19.93 -5.59 9.11
C ALA A 77 -21.31 -6.02 9.66
N HIS A 78 -21.45 -7.19 10.29
CA HIS A 78 -22.76 -7.68 10.74
C HIS A 78 -23.02 -7.54 12.25
N GLU A 79 -22.08 -7.03 13.03
CA GLU A 79 -22.36 -6.72 14.44
C GLU A 79 -22.61 -5.22 14.61
N PRO A 80 -23.83 -4.81 15.03
CA PRO A 80 -24.07 -3.43 15.42
C PRO A 80 -23.16 -3.12 16.62
N PHE A 81 -22.07 -2.40 16.34
CA PHE A 81 -21.06 -1.98 17.30
C PHE A 81 -21.65 -0.96 18.30
N GLU A 82 -22.41 -1.44 19.28
CA GLU A 82 -22.58 -0.79 20.57
C GLU A 82 -21.42 -1.10 21.52
N SER A 83 -20.57 -2.06 21.16
CA SER A 83 -19.35 -2.42 21.89
C SER A 83 -18.27 -1.35 21.75
N SER A 84 -17.69 -0.93 22.87
CA SER A 84 -16.49 -0.09 22.92
C SER A 84 -15.37 -0.75 22.10
N VAL A 85 -14.89 -0.06 21.06
CA VAL A 85 -13.77 -0.53 20.24
C VAL A 85 -12.59 -0.89 21.15
N ASP A 86 -12.25 -2.17 21.24
CA ASP A 86 -11.12 -2.63 22.03
C ASP A 86 -9.82 -2.11 21.38
N ALA A 87 -8.83 -1.77 22.20
CA ALA A 87 -7.56 -1.22 21.72
C ALA A 87 -6.85 -2.17 20.73
N ILE A 88 -7.13 -3.47 20.84
CA ILE A 88 -6.61 -4.53 19.98
C ILE A 88 -7.17 -4.43 18.56
N ASP A 89 -8.47 -4.15 18.43
CA ASP A 89 -9.11 -4.03 17.12
C ASP A 89 -8.57 -2.81 16.39
N LEU A 90 -8.36 -1.71 17.11
CA LEU A 90 -7.71 -0.51 16.57
C LEU A 90 -6.30 -0.81 16.06
N GLN A 91 -5.50 -1.54 16.84
CA GLN A 91 -4.13 -1.90 16.49
C GLN A 91 -4.07 -2.86 15.30
N ARG A 92 -4.99 -3.82 15.23
CA ARG A 92 -5.14 -4.74 14.09
C ARG A 92 -5.50 -3.99 12.82
N ILE A 93 -6.41 -3.02 12.89
CA ILE A 93 -6.78 -2.17 11.76
C ILE A 93 -5.58 -1.34 11.32
N ALA A 94 -4.82 -0.76 12.25
CA ALA A 94 -3.61 0.00 11.93
C ALA A 94 -2.58 -0.85 11.16
N TYR A 95 -2.30 -2.08 11.61
CA TYR A 95 -1.42 -2.99 10.87
C TYR A 95 -1.97 -3.39 9.51
N ALA A 96 -3.28 -3.66 9.42
CA ALA A 96 -3.92 -4.00 8.16
C ALA A 96 -3.80 -2.85 7.13
N VAL A 97 -4.00 -1.63 7.60
CA VAL A 97 -3.83 -0.39 6.82
C VAL A 97 -2.38 -0.23 6.36
N VAL A 98 -1.40 -0.37 7.25
CA VAL A 98 0.02 -0.28 6.89
C VAL A 98 0.41 -1.37 5.88
N GLY A 99 -0.09 -2.60 6.04
CA GLY A 99 0.14 -3.67 5.07
C GLY A 99 -0.43 -3.35 3.70
N ALA A 100 -1.68 -2.86 3.66
CA ALA A 100 -2.32 -2.39 2.43
C ALA A 100 -1.53 -1.24 1.78
N TRP A 101 -0.92 -0.35 2.58
CA TRP A 101 -0.04 0.71 2.10
C TRP A 101 1.15 0.17 1.33
N PHE A 102 1.91 -0.73 1.95
CA PHE A 102 3.06 -1.33 1.30
C PHE A 102 2.66 -2.08 0.03
N ALA A 103 1.57 -2.85 0.07
CA ALA A 103 1.09 -3.56 -1.11
C ALA A 103 0.72 -2.62 -2.27
N LEU A 104 -0.07 -1.57 -2.02
CA LEU A 104 -0.47 -0.63 -3.07
C LEU A 104 0.72 0.17 -3.61
N SER A 105 1.64 0.61 -2.74
CA SER A 105 2.85 1.31 -3.17
C SER A 105 3.75 0.44 -4.06
N ALA A 106 3.84 -0.86 -3.74
CA ALA A 106 4.63 -1.82 -4.49
C ALA A 106 4.03 -2.13 -5.88
N ILE A 107 2.70 -2.10 -6.02
CA ILE A 107 2.04 -2.18 -7.33
C ILE A 107 2.44 -0.99 -8.19
N GLY A 108 2.43 0.23 -7.63
CA GLY A 108 2.81 1.44 -8.35
C GLY A 108 4.24 1.37 -8.87
N THR A 109 5.19 0.95 -8.03
CA THR A 109 6.59 0.75 -8.42
C THR A 109 6.77 -0.40 -9.41
N LEU A 110 6.07 -1.53 -9.25
CA LEU A 110 6.08 -2.62 -10.24
C LEU A 110 5.59 -2.16 -11.60
N ALA A 111 4.46 -1.45 -11.66
CA ALA A 111 3.90 -0.94 -12.91
C ALA A 111 4.87 0.04 -13.59
N TRP A 112 5.52 0.90 -12.80
CA TRP A 112 6.56 1.80 -13.29
C TRP A 112 7.79 1.05 -13.83
N THR A 113 8.27 0.04 -13.11
CA THR A 113 9.39 -0.80 -13.54
C THR A 113 9.06 -1.53 -14.85
N VAL A 114 7.87 -2.12 -14.95
CA VAL A 114 7.41 -2.80 -16.18
C VAL A 114 7.35 -1.83 -17.35
N LEU A 115 6.83 -0.62 -17.15
CA LEU A 115 6.82 0.42 -18.19
C LEU A 115 8.24 0.79 -18.63
N ARG A 116 9.17 0.97 -17.69
CA ARG A 116 10.59 1.25 -18.00
C ARG A 116 11.23 0.12 -18.79
N ILE A 117 11.03 -1.13 -18.39
CA ILE A 117 11.54 -2.30 -19.11
C ILE A 117 10.99 -2.33 -20.54
N ALA A 118 9.67 -2.14 -20.71
CA ALA A 118 9.03 -2.12 -22.02
C ALA A 118 9.58 -1.00 -22.92
N MET A 119 9.80 0.20 -22.37
CA MET A 119 10.41 1.31 -23.10
C MET A 119 11.85 0.99 -23.53
N ALA A 120 12.65 0.48 -22.61
CA ALA A 120 14.04 0.18 -22.89
C ALA A 120 14.21 -0.99 -23.86
N GLN A 121 13.34 -1.99 -23.85
CA GLN A 121 13.31 -3.04 -24.89
C GLN A 121 13.05 -2.47 -26.29
N ARG A 122 12.19 -1.45 -26.40
CA ARG A 122 11.91 -0.75 -27.66
C ARG A 122 13.12 0.08 -28.12
N LEU A 123 13.75 0.80 -27.20
CA LEU A 123 14.97 1.57 -27.46
C LEU A 123 16.14 0.66 -27.84
N SER A 124 16.32 -0.49 -27.19
CA SER A 124 17.35 -1.46 -27.54
C SER A 124 17.17 -2.05 -28.92
N ALA A 125 15.93 -2.29 -29.34
CA ALA A 125 15.64 -2.77 -30.70
C ALA A 125 16.01 -1.73 -31.78
N SER A 126 16.04 -0.45 -31.42
CA SER A 126 16.32 0.65 -32.36
C SER A 126 17.81 1.07 -32.35
N TYR A 127 18.50 0.95 -31.22
CA TYR A 127 19.87 1.46 -31.02
C TYR A 127 20.93 0.39 -30.70
N GLY A 128 20.54 -0.89 -30.60
CA GLY A 128 21.48 -2.01 -30.51
C GLY A 128 22.15 -2.23 -29.14
N GLY A 129 21.69 -1.59 -28.07
CA GLY A 129 22.20 -1.81 -26.70
C GLY A 129 21.35 -2.80 -25.92
N THR A 130 21.95 -3.78 -25.22
CA THR A 130 21.20 -4.63 -24.28
C THR A 130 20.90 -3.85 -23.00
N PRO A 131 19.63 -3.65 -22.63
CA PRO A 131 19.30 -2.94 -21.42
C PRO A 131 19.59 -3.83 -20.21
N ASP A 132 20.56 -3.40 -19.38
CA ASP A 132 20.90 -4.09 -18.13
C ASP A 132 19.86 -3.73 -17.07
N TYR A 133 18.77 -4.49 -17.04
CA TYR A 133 17.83 -4.47 -15.93
C TYR A 133 18.20 -5.56 -14.94
N GLY A 134 18.85 -5.16 -13.87
CA GLY A 134 19.09 -6.04 -12.75
C GLY A 134 17.76 -6.53 -12.14
N TRP A 135 17.76 -7.79 -11.74
CA TRP A 135 16.62 -8.45 -11.09
C TRP A 135 16.15 -7.73 -9.82
N ASP A 136 17.01 -6.94 -9.21
CA ASP A 136 16.74 -6.08 -8.06
C ASP A 136 15.58 -5.10 -8.30
N ALA A 137 15.41 -4.59 -9.52
CA ALA A 137 14.32 -3.68 -9.87
C ALA A 137 12.92 -4.34 -9.81
N VAL A 138 12.85 -5.67 -9.91
CA VAL A 138 11.60 -6.46 -9.86
C VAL A 138 11.44 -7.12 -8.50
N VAL A 139 12.53 -7.72 -7.98
CA VAL A 139 12.52 -8.47 -6.72
C VAL A 139 12.19 -7.56 -5.55
N GLY A 140 12.78 -6.36 -5.46
CA GLY A 140 12.53 -5.43 -4.36
C GLY A 140 11.05 -5.06 -4.22
N PRO A 141 10.41 -4.54 -5.28
CA PRO A 141 8.97 -4.28 -5.28
C PRO A 141 8.12 -5.52 -5.04
N ALA A 142 8.46 -6.67 -5.64
CA ALA A 142 7.72 -7.92 -5.43
C ALA A 142 7.76 -8.39 -3.97
N VAL A 143 8.93 -8.34 -3.32
CA VAL A 143 9.08 -8.66 -1.90
C VAL A 143 8.29 -7.67 -1.03
N THR A 144 8.35 -6.37 -1.38
CA THR A 144 7.60 -5.33 -0.66
C THR A 144 6.09 -5.54 -0.78
N PHE A 145 5.62 -5.96 -1.96
CA PHE A 145 4.22 -6.30 -2.21
C PHE A 145 3.78 -7.50 -1.37
N MET A 146 4.55 -8.58 -1.39
CA MET A 146 4.28 -9.79 -0.61
C MET A 146 4.32 -9.51 0.89
N ALA A 147 5.28 -8.71 1.35
CA ALA A 147 5.36 -8.28 2.74
C ALA A 147 4.14 -7.44 3.12
N GLY A 148 3.70 -6.52 2.26
CA GLY A 148 2.47 -5.73 2.46
C GLY A 148 1.22 -6.60 2.60
N ILE A 149 1.04 -7.58 1.71
CA ILE A 149 -0.07 -8.55 1.80
C ILE A 149 0.03 -9.39 3.08
N ALA A 150 1.21 -9.92 3.39
CA ALA A 150 1.44 -10.71 4.59
C ALA A 150 1.12 -9.92 5.86
N LEU A 151 1.45 -8.63 5.89
CA LEU A 151 1.17 -7.73 7.02
C LEU A 151 -0.32 -7.36 7.09
N ALA A 152 -0.98 -7.20 5.94
CA ALA A 152 -2.41 -6.96 5.87
C ALA A 152 -3.22 -8.15 6.41
N LEU A 153 -2.89 -9.36 5.94
CA LEU A 153 -3.57 -10.61 6.32
C LEU A 153 -3.14 -11.11 7.72
N GLY A 154 -1.87 -10.94 8.07
CA GLY A 154 -1.25 -11.40 9.33
C GLY A 154 -1.44 -10.45 10.52
N SER A 155 -2.13 -9.32 10.33
CA SER A 155 -2.39 -8.29 11.34
C SER A 155 -2.93 -8.83 12.68
N GLY A 156 -3.72 -9.91 12.64
CA GLY A 156 -4.25 -10.57 13.85
C GLY A 156 -3.20 -11.26 14.70
N GLY A 157 -2.18 -11.87 14.08
CA GLY A 157 -1.08 -12.54 14.79
C GLY A 157 -0.10 -11.54 15.42
N LEU A 158 0.22 -10.47 14.69
CA LEU A 158 1.07 -9.36 15.16
C LEU A 158 0.45 -8.61 16.36
N ALA A 159 -0.85 -8.34 16.31
CA ALA A 159 -1.55 -7.71 17.44
C ALA A 159 -1.47 -8.59 18.70
N ARG A 160 -1.62 -9.91 18.57
CA ARG A 160 -1.48 -10.85 19.70
C ARG A 160 -0.05 -10.92 20.23
N LEU A 161 0.95 -10.96 19.35
CA LEU A 161 2.37 -10.99 19.74
C LEU A 161 2.80 -9.71 20.47
N THR A 162 2.42 -8.54 19.97
CA THR A 162 2.74 -7.27 20.65
C THR A 162 2.05 -7.13 22.00
N ARG A 163 0.83 -7.67 22.13
CA ARG A 163 0.15 -7.78 23.42
C ARG A 163 0.89 -8.73 24.37
N ALA A 164 1.22 -9.93 23.91
CA ALA A 164 2.00 -10.89 24.69
C ALA A 164 3.32 -10.27 25.18
N ALA A 165 4.05 -9.57 24.31
CA ALA A 165 5.29 -8.88 24.68
C ALA A 165 5.08 -7.75 25.71
N ARG A 166 3.98 -6.98 25.61
CA ARG A 166 3.66 -5.92 26.59
C ARG A 166 3.27 -6.45 27.96
N TYR A 167 2.57 -7.58 28.02
CA TYR A 167 2.05 -8.16 29.26
C TYR A 167 2.91 -9.31 29.82
N ALA A 168 3.98 -9.73 29.14
CA ALA A 168 4.97 -10.69 29.63
C ALA A 168 5.91 -10.10 30.71
N ARG A 169 5.39 -9.26 31.62
CA ARG A 169 6.19 -8.80 32.76
C ARG A 169 6.57 -10.01 33.64
N PRO A 170 7.80 -10.06 34.18
CA PRO A 170 8.20 -11.08 35.13
C PRO A 170 7.25 -11.08 36.32
N ALA A 171 6.81 -12.25 36.76
CA ALA A 171 6.05 -12.39 37.99
C ALA A 171 6.80 -11.68 39.13
N PRO A 172 6.11 -10.91 39.99
CA PRO A 172 6.76 -10.30 41.14
C PRO A 172 7.45 -11.40 41.95
N LYS A 173 8.76 -11.23 42.15
CA LYS A 173 9.56 -12.12 43.00
C LYS A 173 8.81 -12.21 44.34
N PRO A 174 8.45 -13.42 44.83
CA PRO A 174 7.83 -13.54 46.15
C PRO A 174 8.73 -12.81 47.13
N ALA A 175 8.13 -11.92 47.93
CA ALA A 175 8.85 -11.30 49.02
C ALA A 175 9.37 -12.46 49.88
N ASP A 176 10.69 -12.61 49.92
CA ASP A 176 11.32 -13.49 50.89
C ASP A 176 10.97 -12.88 52.24
N ASP A 177 9.92 -13.40 52.86
CA ASP A 177 9.56 -13.15 54.25
C ASP A 177 10.66 -13.79 55.11
N ALA A 178 11.80 -13.09 55.19
CA ALA A 178 12.88 -13.40 56.11
C ALA A 178 12.43 -12.97 57.52
N GLY A 179 12.06 -13.98 58.32
CA GLY A 179 11.94 -13.88 59.77
C GLY A 179 13.28 -13.77 60.48
#